data_AF-A0AAE5GM08-F1
#
_entry.id   AF-A0AAE5GM08-F1
#
_cell.length_a   1.000
_cell.length_b   1.000
_cell.length_c   1.000
_cell.angle_alpha   90.00
_cell.angle_beta   90.00
_cell.angle_gamma   90.00
#
_symmetry.space_group_name_H-M   'P 1'
#
loop_
_entity.id
_entity.type
_entity.pdbx_description
1 polymer ?
#
loop_
_entity_poly.entity_id
_entity_poly.type
_entity_poly.pdbx_seq_one_letter_code
_entity_poly.pdbx_strand_id
1 'polypeptide(L)'
;MVYLLPFFTVCIWGGNAIVNKMAASTIEPSAMSFYRWFLAIVVLSPFCLPKVIQRWSVIRPYLAKLAFLAMLGMVLNQSLSYYAGLTTTASNMALITSLVPLIAIFMSVPILSKPISPLSIVGGVIALAGLAFMLGKGDVAFFLHQDITPGDGIMVIASICYAAYCVLLKRWKMPLSNWTMVYMQGLLALIMLTPLWLTSEQLVPSQQAIPLIAYAGLAASIAAPWMWVKAIDLIGADSSAMFMNLMPVVAITLAATMLGEAVHSYHLMGGLLVVSGVVLSQLKWKRLSRKSLENVNQV
;
A
#
# COMPACT_ATOMS: atom_id res chain seq x y z
N MET A 1 -1.79 -16.00 -12.64
CA MET A 1 -2.55 -16.13 -11.38
C MET A 1 -1.94 -15.35 -10.22
N VAL A 2 -0.64 -15.46 -9.92
CA VAL A 2 -0.04 -14.81 -8.74
C VAL A 2 -0.19 -13.27 -8.72
N TYR A 3 -0.10 -12.62 -9.89
CA TYR A 3 -0.27 -11.16 -10.03
C TYR A 3 -1.71 -10.65 -9.82
N LEU A 4 -2.71 -11.55 -9.76
CA LEU A 4 -4.10 -11.14 -9.48
C LEU A 4 -4.26 -10.67 -8.04
N LEU A 5 -3.50 -11.24 -7.10
CA LEU A 5 -3.56 -10.87 -5.68
C LEU A 5 -3.23 -9.38 -5.46
N PRO A 6 -2.03 -8.88 -5.84
CA PRO A 6 -1.74 -7.46 -5.65
C PRO A 6 -2.62 -6.56 -6.52
N PHE A 7 -3.06 -7.02 -7.71
CA PHE A 7 -4.00 -6.26 -8.55
C PHE A 7 -5.34 -6.02 -7.84
N PHE A 8 -5.99 -7.07 -7.32
CA PHE A 8 -7.25 -6.89 -6.59
C PHE A 8 -7.06 -6.13 -5.28
N THR A 9 -5.92 -6.28 -4.60
CA THR A 9 -5.57 -5.43 -3.45
C THR A 9 -5.61 -3.95 -3.81
N VAL A 10 -4.94 -3.55 -4.89
CA VAL A 10 -4.89 -2.13 -5.27
C VAL A 10 -6.20 -1.62 -5.86
N CYS A 11 -7.03 -2.50 -6.44
CA CYS A 11 -8.41 -2.16 -6.79
C CYS A 11 -9.23 -1.80 -5.54
N ILE A 12 -9.12 -2.61 -4.48
CA ILE A 12 -9.78 -2.33 -3.19
C ILE A 12 -9.24 -1.06 -2.56
N TRP A 13 -7.92 -0.86 -2.53
CA TRP A 13 -7.36 0.37 -1.94
C TRP A 13 -7.63 1.63 -2.77
N GLY A 14 -7.68 1.51 -4.11
CA GLY A 14 -8.13 2.60 -4.99
C GLY A 14 -9.57 3.01 -4.69
N GLY A 15 -10.47 2.04 -4.52
CA GLY A 15 -11.83 2.30 -4.06
C GLY A 15 -11.88 2.88 -2.64
N ASN A 16 -11.00 2.42 -1.74
CA ASN A 16 -10.90 2.95 -0.38
C ASN A 16 -10.50 4.43 -0.34
N ALA A 17 -9.76 4.93 -1.34
CA ALA A 17 -9.46 6.37 -1.44
C ALA A 17 -10.73 7.21 -1.65
N ILE A 18 -11.69 6.71 -2.44
CA ILE A 18 -12.99 7.35 -2.63
C ILE A 18 -13.80 7.29 -1.33
N VAL A 19 -13.84 6.12 -0.68
CA VAL A 19 -14.52 5.94 0.61
C VAL A 19 -13.94 6.87 1.68
N ASN A 20 -12.62 7.05 1.73
CA ASN A 20 -11.96 7.97 2.64
C ASN A 20 -12.36 9.43 2.39
N LYS A 21 -12.46 9.84 1.12
CA LYS A 21 -12.92 11.19 0.76
C LYS A 21 -14.37 11.43 1.21
N MET A 22 -15.24 10.45 1.02
CA MET A 22 -16.64 10.51 1.50
C MET A 22 -16.73 10.48 3.04
N ALA A 23 -15.82 9.74 3.69
CA ALA A 23 -15.76 9.59 5.14
C ALA A 23 -15.28 10.87 5.84
N ALA A 24 -14.42 11.67 5.20
CA ALA A 24 -13.78 12.84 5.80
C ALA A 24 -14.76 13.88 6.38
N SER A 25 -16.00 13.96 5.88
CA SER A 25 -17.03 14.85 6.40
C SER A 25 -18.02 14.18 7.37
N THR A 26 -17.88 12.88 7.65
CA THR A 26 -18.86 12.08 8.41
C THR A 26 -18.29 11.36 9.63
N ILE A 27 -16.97 11.19 9.67
CA ILE A 27 -16.23 10.56 10.76
C ILE A 27 -14.80 11.11 10.83
N GLU A 28 -14.32 11.35 12.05
CA GLU A 28 -12.93 11.79 12.25
C GLU A 28 -11.92 10.73 11.78
N PRO A 29 -10.74 11.15 11.29
CA PRO A 29 -9.73 10.20 10.80
C PRO A 29 -9.20 9.23 11.87
N SER A 30 -9.11 9.66 13.11
CA SER A 30 -8.74 8.85 14.29
C SER A 30 -9.77 7.72 14.50
N ALA A 31 -11.06 8.07 14.53
CA ALA A 31 -12.17 7.13 14.66
C ALA A 31 -12.24 6.17 13.45
N MET A 32 -12.11 6.69 12.22
CA MET A 32 -12.11 5.84 11.02
C MET A 32 -10.97 4.81 11.02
N SER A 33 -9.78 5.24 11.43
CA SER A 33 -8.60 4.36 11.53
C SER A 33 -8.80 3.25 12.55
N PHE A 34 -9.46 3.54 13.68
CA PHE A 34 -9.79 2.56 14.71
C PHE A 34 -10.91 1.61 14.27
N TYR A 35 -12.06 2.14 13.84
CA TYR A 35 -13.27 1.34 13.57
C TYR A 35 -13.09 0.32 12.45
N ARG A 36 -12.29 0.63 11.42
CA ARG A 36 -12.00 -0.34 10.35
C ARG A 36 -11.26 -1.57 10.89
N TRP A 37 -10.30 -1.38 11.80
CA TRP A 37 -9.56 -2.49 12.42
C TRP A 37 -10.39 -3.18 13.49
N PHE A 38 -11.19 -2.43 14.24
CA PHE A 38 -12.12 -3.00 15.21
C PHE A 38 -13.07 -3.97 14.51
N LEU A 39 -13.72 -3.53 13.42
CA LEU A 39 -14.59 -4.40 12.62
C LEU A 39 -13.84 -5.60 12.05
N ALA A 40 -12.64 -5.38 11.50
CA ALA A 40 -11.82 -6.46 10.95
C ALA A 40 -11.49 -7.53 12.01
N ILE A 41 -11.13 -7.11 13.22
CA ILE A 41 -10.80 -8.01 14.32
C ILE A 41 -12.03 -8.71 14.89
N VAL A 42 -13.17 -8.02 15.02
CA VAL A 42 -14.43 -8.65 15.42
C VAL A 42 -14.81 -9.77 14.44
N VAL A 43 -14.73 -9.51 13.14
CA VAL A 43 -15.08 -10.47 12.10
C VAL A 43 -14.09 -11.63 12.01
N LEU A 44 -12.79 -11.37 12.16
CA LEU A 44 -11.77 -12.42 12.09
C LEU A 44 -11.65 -13.26 13.37
N SER A 45 -12.02 -12.72 14.52
CA SER A 45 -11.81 -13.38 15.82
C SER A 45 -12.44 -14.77 15.92
N PRO A 46 -13.71 -15.01 15.53
CA PRO A 46 -14.30 -16.35 15.55
C PRO A 46 -13.49 -17.42 14.80
N PHE A 47 -12.78 -17.02 13.73
CA PHE A 47 -12.04 -17.93 12.86
C PHE A 47 -10.54 -18.04 13.20
N CYS A 48 -9.94 -16.94 13.66
CA CYS A 48 -8.50 -16.81 13.88
C CYS A 48 -8.11 -16.98 15.35
N LEU A 49 -8.91 -16.49 16.29
CA LEU A 49 -8.59 -16.51 17.72
C LEU A 49 -8.36 -17.93 18.25
N PRO A 50 -9.19 -18.94 17.93
CA PRO A 50 -8.94 -20.31 18.40
C PRO A 50 -7.59 -20.84 17.93
N LYS A 51 -7.22 -20.58 16.67
CA LYS A 51 -5.94 -21.00 16.08
C LYS A 51 -4.75 -20.27 16.69
N VAL A 52 -4.92 -18.99 17.01
CA VAL A 52 -3.90 -18.17 17.68
C VAL A 52 -3.64 -18.68 19.09
N ILE A 53 -4.69 -18.98 19.87
CA ILE A 53 -4.56 -19.53 21.22
C ILE A 53 -3.85 -20.89 21.17
N GLN A 54 -4.27 -21.78 20.28
CA GLN A 54 -3.64 -23.11 20.11
C GLN A 54 -2.15 -23.03 19.72
N ARG A 55 -1.77 -22.04 18.90
CA ARG A 55 -0.39 -21.86 18.41
C ARG A 55 0.34 -20.71 19.09
N TRP A 56 -0.09 -20.29 20.28
CA TRP A 56 0.45 -19.12 20.95
C TRP A 56 1.95 -19.23 21.23
N SER A 57 2.42 -20.43 21.59
CA SER A 57 3.85 -20.72 21.83
C SER A 57 4.72 -20.45 20.59
N VAL A 58 4.17 -20.62 19.38
CA VAL A 58 4.83 -20.35 18.10
C VAL A 58 4.75 -18.86 17.73
N ILE A 59 3.67 -18.16 18.11
CA ILE A 59 3.43 -16.75 17.78
C ILE A 59 4.20 -15.80 18.70
N ARG A 60 4.22 -16.09 20.02
CA ARG A 60 4.78 -15.22 21.06
C ARG A 60 6.21 -14.71 20.77
N PRO A 61 7.15 -15.48 20.18
CA PRO A 61 8.51 -14.99 19.93
C PRO A 61 8.55 -13.90 18.85
N TYR A 62 7.49 -13.78 18.04
CA TYR A 62 7.41 -12.85 16.93
C TYR A 62 6.54 -11.61 17.24
N LEU A 63 6.04 -11.45 18.47
CA LEU A 63 5.15 -10.34 18.81
C LEU A 63 5.76 -8.97 18.55
N ALA A 64 7.05 -8.78 18.89
CA ALA A 64 7.74 -7.51 18.61
C ALA A 64 7.80 -7.22 17.10
N LYS A 65 8.05 -8.24 16.28
CA LYS A 65 8.06 -8.13 14.81
C LYS A 65 6.67 -7.82 14.27
N LEU A 66 5.64 -8.52 14.75
CA LEU A 66 4.25 -8.29 14.36
C LEU A 66 3.79 -6.89 14.77
N ALA A 67 4.15 -6.43 15.97
CA ALA A 67 3.86 -5.10 16.48
C ALA A 67 4.54 -4.03 15.63
N PHE A 68 5.81 -4.22 15.28
CA PHE A 68 6.53 -3.28 14.43
C PHE A 68 5.94 -3.21 13.02
N LEU A 69 5.56 -4.35 12.42
CA LEU A 69 4.88 -4.37 11.12
C LEU A 69 3.50 -3.70 11.18
N ALA A 70 2.72 -3.95 12.23
CA ALA A 70 1.44 -3.29 12.48
C ALA A 70 1.63 -1.77 12.60
N MET A 71 2.61 -1.35 13.40
CA MET A 71 2.94 0.06 13.58
C MET A 71 3.29 0.73 12.24
N LEU A 72 4.15 0.13 11.42
CA LEU A 72 4.55 0.71 10.14
C LEU A 72 3.41 0.76 9.11
N GLY A 73 2.77 -0.39 8.85
CA GLY A 73 1.83 -0.54 7.73
C GLY A 73 0.40 -0.14 8.07
N MET A 74 -0.05 -0.38 9.30
CA MET A 74 -1.46 -0.27 9.68
C MET A 74 -1.77 1.00 10.49
N VAL A 75 -0.82 1.46 11.30
CA VAL A 75 -0.93 2.63 12.17
C VAL A 75 -0.29 3.85 11.51
N LEU A 76 1.04 3.92 11.46
CA LEU A 76 1.80 5.09 10.98
C LEU A 76 1.45 5.44 9.54
N ASN A 77 1.57 4.51 8.59
CA ASN A 77 1.26 4.81 7.18
C ASN A 77 -0.14 5.42 7.02
N GLN A 78 -1.12 4.88 7.73
CA GLN A 78 -2.53 5.28 7.58
C GLN A 78 -2.83 6.58 8.30
N SER A 79 -2.47 6.70 9.58
CA SER A 79 -2.66 7.92 10.35
C SER A 79 -1.91 9.09 9.71
N LEU A 80 -0.63 8.90 9.34
CA LEU A 80 0.13 9.94 8.66
C LEU A 80 -0.51 10.34 7.32
N SER A 81 -1.00 9.39 6.53
CA SER A 81 -1.72 9.71 5.29
C SER A 81 -2.99 10.55 5.55
N TYR A 82 -3.78 10.20 6.57
CA TYR A 82 -4.96 10.98 6.93
C TYR A 82 -4.61 12.41 7.37
N TYR A 83 -3.60 12.58 8.24
CA TYR A 83 -3.15 13.90 8.69
C TYR A 83 -2.49 14.71 7.57
N ALA A 84 -1.77 14.06 6.65
CA ALA A 84 -1.21 14.72 5.47
C ALA A 84 -2.31 15.37 4.62
N GLY A 85 -3.43 14.66 4.42
CA GLY A 85 -4.58 15.15 3.65
C GLY A 85 -5.28 16.40 4.22
N LEU A 86 -4.94 16.82 5.44
CA LEU A 86 -5.43 18.08 6.01
C LEU A 86 -4.69 19.32 5.44
N THR A 87 -3.49 19.13 4.90
CA THR A 87 -2.64 20.25 4.43
C THR A 87 -2.12 20.09 3.01
N THR A 88 -2.12 18.87 2.44
CA THR A 88 -1.74 18.62 1.05
C THR A 88 -2.92 18.17 0.18
N THR A 89 -2.72 18.22 -1.14
CA THR A 89 -3.71 17.79 -2.13
C THR A 89 -3.68 16.28 -2.34
N ALA A 90 -4.81 15.69 -2.73
CA ALA A 90 -4.89 14.27 -3.09
C ALA A 90 -3.95 13.90 -4.25
N SER A 91 -3.71 14.82 -5.19
CA SER A 91 -2.76 14.62 -6.30
C SER A 91 -1.31 14.52 -5.80
N ASN A 92 -0.89 15.41 -4.90
CA ASN A 92 0.44 15.34 -4.28
C ASN A 92 0.59 14.05 -3.46
N MET A 93 -0.42 13.70 -2.66
CA MET A 93 -0.39 12.45 -1.88
C MET A 93 -0.25 11.22 -2.77
N ALA A 94 -1.02 11.14 -3.86
CA ALA A 94 -0.95 10.04 -4.81
C ALA A 94 0.42 9.96 -5.49
N LEU A 95 1.00 11.10 -5.89
CA LEU A 95 2.33 11.15 -6.48
C LEU A 95 3.41 10.70 -5.48
N ILE A 96 3.38 11.21 -4.24
CA ILE A 96 4.35 10.82 -3.20
C ILE A 96 4.20 9.33 -2.86
N THR A 97 2.98 8.81 -2.74
CA THR A 97 2.73 7.38 -2.52
C THR A 97 3.32 6.51 -3.63
N SER A 98 3.33 7.01 -4.86
CA SER A 98 3.91 6.28 -5.99
C SER A 98 5.44 6.16 -5.97
N LEU A 99 6.10 6.81 -4.99
CA LEU A 99 7.52 6.60 -4.69
C LEU A 99 7.74 5.33 -3.86
N VAL A 100 6.72 4.80 -3.17
CA VAL A 100 6.82 3.58 -2.35
C VAL A 100 7.53 2.42 -3.08
N PRO A 101 7.24 2.09 -4.35
CA PRO A 101 7.92 1.00 -5.04
C PRO A 101 9.42 1.26 -5.22
N LEU A 102 9.81 2.51 -5.55
CA LEU A 102 11.21 2.89 -5.69
C LEU A 102 11.92 2.85 -4.34
N ILE A 103 11.30 3.38 -3.28
CA ILE A 103 11.82 3.30 -1.91
C ILE A 103 12.00 1.82 -1.51
N ALA A 104 11.01 0.98 -1.78
CA ALA A 104 11.06 -0.46 -1.49
C ALA A 104 12.18 -1.18 -2.26
N ILE A 105 12.45 -0.80 -3.52
CA ILE A 105 13.59 -1.32 -4.29
C ILE A 105 14.90 -0.97 -3.59
N PHE A 106 15.11 0.31 -3.25
CA PHE A 106 16.36 0.75 -2.63
C PHE A 106 16.53 0.15 -1.23
N MET A 107 15.47 0.06 -0.43
CA MET A 107 15.49 -0.59 0.89
C MET A 107 15.73 -2.11 0.80
N SER A 108 15.30 -2.76 -0.27
CA SER A 108 15.52 -4.20 -0.47
C SER A 108 16.99 -4.57 -0.65
N VAL A 109 17.84 -3.63 -1.08
CA VAL A 109 19.28 -3.88 -1.28
C VAL A 109 19.98 -4.19 0.05
N PRO A 110 20.01 -3.29 1.05
CA PRO A 110 20.66 -3.57 2.32
C PRO A 110 19.89 -4.59 3.18
N ILE A 111 18.56 -4.62 3.11
CA ILE A 111 17.74 -5.43 4.04
C ILE A 111 17.58 -6.88 3.56
N LEU A 112 17.39 -7.09 2.24
CA LEU A 112 17.17 -8.41 1.65
C LEU A 112 18.40 -8.94 0.90
N SER A 113 19.47 -8.14 0.77
CA SER A 113 20.65 -8.47 -0.04
C SER A 113 20.28 -8.83 -1.49
N LYS A 114 19.20 -8.24 -2.01
CA LYS A 114 18.69 -8.49 -3.36
C LYS A 114 19.33 -7.51 -4.34
N PRO A 115 19.88 -7.96 -5.49
CA PRO A 115 20.39 -7.05 -6.50
C PRO A 115 19.26 -6.20 -7.08
N ILE A 116 19.56 -4.94 -7.39
CA ILE A 116 18.57 -4.07 -8.03
C ILE A 116 18.30 -4.56 -9.45
N SER A 117 17.03 -4.75 -9.78
CA SER A 117 16.58 -5.04 -11.14
C SER A 117 16.51 -3.74 -11.94
N PRO A 118 17.29 -3.58 -13.03
CA PRO A 118 17.21 -2.40 -13.87
C PRO A 118 15.81 -2.19 -14.45
N LEU A 119 15.10 -3.27 -14.79
CA LEU A 119 13.72 -3.20 -15.29
C LEU A 119 12.75 -2.69 -14.23
N SER A 120 13.00 -2.99 -12.95
CA SER A 120 12.16 -2.49 -11.87
C SER A 120 12.41 -1.01 -11.60
N ILE A 121 13.66 -0.52 -11.76
CA ILE A 121 13.93 0.93 -11.73
C ILE A 121 13.24 1.61 -12.92
N VAL A 122 13.53 1.16 -14.15
CA VAL A 122 13.01 1.80 -15.38
C VAL A 122 11.48 1.76 -15.39
N GLY A 123 10.88 0.62 -15.03
CA GLY A 123 9.44 0.49 -14.90
C GLY A 123 8.86 1.41 -13.82
N GLY A 124 9.52 1.53 -12.67
CA GLY A 124 9.14 2.47 -11.60
C GLY A 124 9.19 3.93 -12.05
N VAL A 125 10.24 4.34 -12.77
CA VAL A 125 10.39 5.70 -13.31
C VAL A 125 9.34 5.99 -14.38
N ILE A 126 9.09 5.06 -15.30
CA ILE A 126 8.03 5.19 -16.32
C ILE A 126 6.67 5.34 -15.64
N ALA A 127 6.39 4.54 -14.62
CA ALA A 127 5.12 4.61 -13.90
C ALA A 127 4.98 5.94 -13.13
N LEU A 128 6.05 6.42 -12.48
CA LEU A 128 6.06 7.71 -11.80
C LEU A 128 5.84 8.87 -12.78
N ALA A 129 6.52 8.85 -13.93
CA ALA A 129 6.34 9.86 -14.98
C ALA A 129 4.91 9.84 -15.55
N GLY A 130 4.35 8.65 -15.77
CA GLY A 130 2.95 8.47 -16.17
C GLY A 130 1.97 9.05 -15.15
N LEU A 131 2.19 8.81 -13.87
CA LEU A 131 1.38 9.38 -12.79
C LEU A 131 1.51 10.90 -12.69
N ALA A 132 2.74 11.43 -12.78
CA ALA A 132 2.95 12.87 -12.77
C ALA A 132 2.22 13.56 -13.93
N PHE A 133 2.30 13.00 -15.14
CA PHE A 133 1.57 13.51 -16.31
C PHE A 133 0.05 13.40 -16.13
N MET A 134 -0.42 12.26 -15.62
CA MET A 134 -1.85 12.01 -15.40
C MET A 134 -2.46 12.97 -14.37
N LEU A 135 -1.81 13.09 -13.21
CA LEU A 135 -2.29 13.88 -12.09
C LEU A 135 -2.07 15.39 -12.28
N GLY A 136 -1.02 15.75 -13.04
CA GLY A 136 -0.76 17.12 -13.50
C GLY A 136 -1.64 17.56 -14.67
N LYS A 137 -2.64 16.75 -15.06
CA LYS A 137 -3.60 17.06 -16.13
C LYS A 137 -2.95 17.39 -17.48
N GLY A 138 -1.83 16.73 -17.78
CA GLY A 138 -1.05 16.94 -19.00
C GLY A 138 0.03 18.03 -18.89
N ASP A 139 0.06 18.80 -17.80
CA ASP A 139 1.14 19.74 -17.52
C ASP A 139 2.29 19.04 -16.77
N VAL A 140 3.42 18.90 -17.45
CA VAL A 140 4.63 18.26 -16.90
C VAL A 140 5.31 19.10 -15.83
N ALA A 141 5.05 20.42 -15.79
CA ALA A 141 5.58 21.33 -14.79
C ALA A 141 4.61 21.55 -13.62
N PHE A 142 3.41 20.95 -13.65
CA PHE A 142 2.36 21.14 -12.65
C PHE A 142 2.89 21.05 -11.22
N PHE A 143 3.62 19.98 -10.91
CA PHE A 143 4.16 19.71 -9.57
C PHE A 143 5.38 20.57 -9.21
N LEU A 144 6.04 21.21 -10.17
CA LEU A 144 7.14 22.16 -9.91
C LEU A 144 6.63 23.52 -9.45
N HIS A 145 5.38 23.85 -9.78
CA HIS A 145 4.73 25.11 -9.43
C HIS A 145 3.81 24.99 -8.21
N GLN A 146 3.65 23.79 -7.63
CA GLN A 146 2.90 23.62 -6.40
C GLN A 146 3.75 24.01 -5.19
N ASP A 147 3.13 24.67 -4.22
CA ASP A 147 3.75 24.92 -2.92
C ASP A 147 4.00 23.60 -2.19
N ILE A 148 5.17 23.49 -1.56
CA ILE A 148 5.49 22.36 -0.68
C ILE A 148 4.79 22.59 0.66
N THR A 149 3.95 21.65 1.04
CA THR A 149 3.17 21.70 2.28
C THR A 149 3.77 20.79 3.35
N PRO A 150 3.51 21.04 4.65
CA PRO A 150 3.89 20.11 5.71
C PRO A 150 3.35 18.69 5.49
N GLY A 151 2.15 18.57 4.89
CA GLY A 151 1.53 17.31 4.54
C GLY A 151 2.32 16.49 3.52
N ASP A 152 3.03 17.14 2.60
CA ASP A 152 3.92 16.44 1.65
C ASP A 152 5.06 15.72 2.38
N GLY A 153 5.68 16.40 3.36
CA GLY A 153 6.70 15.81 4.22
C GLY A 153 6.17 14.63 5.05
N ILE A 154 4.97 14.76 5.61
CA ILE A 154 4.28 13.68 6.33
C ILE A 154 4.03 12.48 5.40
N MET A 155 3.63 12.74 4.15
CA MET A 155 3.37 11.68 3.18
C MET A 155 4.64 10.95 2.73
N VAL A 156 5.79 11.64 2.67
CA VAL A 156 7.09 11.00 2.44
C VAL A 156 7.41 10.04 3.58
N ILE A 157 7.22 10.45 4.83
CA ILE A 157 7.41 9.57 6.01
C ILE A 157 6.47 8.37 5.94
N ALA A 158 5.19 8.58 5.62
CA ALA A 158 4.21 7.50 5.44
C ALA A 158 4.67 6.49 4.38
N SER A 159 5.15 6.99 3.24
CA SER A 159 5.65 6.18 2.12
C SER A 159 6.89 5.36 2.52
N ILE A 160 7.81 5.94 3.30
CA ILE A 160 8.96 5.23 3.86
C ILE A 160 8.50 4.14 4.84
N CYS A 161 7.56 4.45 5.74
CA CYS A 161 7.00 3.46 6.66
C CYS A 161 6.38 2.28 5.91
N TYR A 162 5.63 2.55 4.83
CA TYR A 162 4.97 1.50 4.06
C TYR A 162 5.94 0.66 3.23
N ALA A 163 6.96 1.29 2.63
CA ALA A 163 8.04 0.58 1.95
C ALA A 163 8.81 -0.32 2.95
N ALA A 164 9.14 0.21 4.12
CA ALA A 164 9.78 -0.56 5.20
C ALA A 164 8.91 -1.74 5.65
N TYR A 165 7.60 -1.54 5.80
CA TYR A 165 6.64 -2.61 6.08
C TYR A 165 6.74 -3.74 5.05
N CYS A 166 6.68 -3.42 3.75
CA CYS A 166 6.74 -4.40 2.68
C CYS A 166 8.05 -5.21 2.72
N VAL A 167 9.18 -4.53 2.86
CA VAL A 167 10.52 -5.14 2.86
C VAL A 167 10.75 -5.98 4.11
N LEU A 168 10.37 -5.49 5.30
CA LEU A 168 10.55 -6.22 6.56
C LEU A 168 9.61 -7.42 6.67
N LEU A 169 8.38 -7.30 6.16
CA LEU A 169 7.45 -8.44 6.06
C LEU A 169 8.10 -9.57 5.25
N LYS A 170 8.75 -9.23 4.13
CA LYS A 170 9.49 -10.20 3.32
C LYS A 170 10.75 -10.73 4.01
N ARG A 171 11.47 -9.88 4.75
CA ARG A 171 12.73 -10.23 5.43
C ARG A 171 12.51 -11.23 6.55
N TRP A 172 11.50 -11.02 7.38
CA TRP A 172 11.33 -11.79 8.62
C TRP A 172 10.73 -13.16 8.46
N LYS A 173 10.11 -13.49 7.31
CA LYS A 173 9.58 -14.80 6.92
C LYS A 173 9.13 -15.66 8.11
N MET A 174 8.16 -15.16 8.86
CA MET A 174 7.72 -15.84 10.09
C MET A 174 6.93 -17.10 9.72
N PRO A 175 7.05 -18.20 10.47
CA PRO A 175 6.36 -19.48 10.20
C PRO A 175 4.88 -19.42 10.60
N LEU A 176 4.18 -18.35 10.19
CA LEU A 176 2.80 -18.04 10.52
C LEU A 176 1.97 -18.09 9.24
N SER A 177 0.71 -18.52 9.35
CA SER A 177 -0.21 -18.42 8.22
C SER A 177 -0.49 -16.95 7.90
N ASN A 178 -0.79 -16.62 6.63
CA ASN A 178 -1.12 -15.25 6.24
C ASN A 178 -2.32 -14.70 7.02
N TRP A 179 -3.31 -15.56 7.35
CA TRP A 179 -4.43 -15.19 8.21
C TRP A 179 -3.99 -14.83 9.62
N THR A 180 -3.09 -15.62 10.22
CA THR A 180 -2.51 -15.32 11.52
C THR A 180 -1.70 -14.02 11.49
N MET A 181 -0.93 -13.77 10.42
CA MET A 181 -0.18 -12.53 10.26
C MET A 181 -1.10 -11.30 10.22
N VAL A 182 -2.14 -11.32 9.38
CA VAL A 182 -3.10 -10.21 9.26
C VAL A 182 -3.86 -10.00 10.57
N TYR A 183 -4.35 -11.08 11.19
CA TYR A 183 -5.08 -10.99 12.45
C TYR A 183 -4.22 -10.42 13.58
N MET A 184 -3.02 -10.93 13.78
CA MET A 184 -2.14 -10.46 14.85
C MET A 184 -1.67 -9.02 14.63
N GLN A 185 -1.34 -8.65 13.38
CA GLN A 185 -0.98 -7.26 13.08
C GLN A 185 -2.20 -6.33 13.28
N GLY A 186 -3.39 -6.73 12.83
CA GLY A 186 -4.60 -5.94 13.01
C GLY A 186 -4.99 -5.78 14.49
N LEU A 187 -4.79 -6.83 15.31
CA LEU A 187 -5.07 -6.79 16.75
C LEU A 187 -4.10 -5.83 17.46
N LEU A 188 -2.81 -5.90 17.11
CA LEU A 188 -1.80 -4.99 17.66
C LEU A 188 -2.02 -3.55 17.16
N ALA A 189 -2.40 -3.36 15.90
CA ALA A 189 -2.77 -2.06 15.36
C ALA A 189 -3.98 -1.47 16.09
N LEU A 190 -5.02 -2.29 16.35
CA LEU A 190 -6.19 -1.87 17.11
C LEU A 190 -5.79 -1.36 18.49
N ILE A 191 -4.95 -2.10 19.22
CA ILE A 191 -4.44 -1.69 20.54
C ILE A 191 -3.65 -0.37 20.44
N MET A 192 -2.79 -0.23 19.44
CA MET A 192 -1.98 0.98 19.22
C MET A 192 -2.81 2.19 18.81
N LEU A 193 -3.96 1.98 18.16
CA LEU A 193 -4.87 3.04 17.73
C LEU A 193 -5.87 3.43 18.82
N THR A 194 -6.06 2.61 19.86
CA THR A 194 -6.99 2.94 20.97
C THR A 194 -6.69 4.30 21.61
N PRO A 195 -5.44 4.69 21.95
CA PRO A 195 -5.17 6.01 22.52
C PRO A 195 -5.55 7.14 21.56
N LEU A 196 -5.30 6.98 20.26
CA LEU A 196 -5.64 7.97 19.24
C LEU A 196 -7.16 8.06 19.02
N TRP A 197 -7.88 6.95 19.15
CA TRP A 197 -9.34 6.95 19.11
C TRP A 197 -9.93 7.68 20.31
N LEU A 198 -9.38 7.48 21.51
CA LEU A 198 -9.84 8.15 22.73
C LEU A 198 -9.66 9.68 22.70
N THR A 199 -8.80 10.21 21.84
CA THR A 199 -8.64 11.65 21.62
C THR A 199 -9.61 12.22 20.58
N SER A 200 -10.45 11.39 19.96
CA SER A 200 -11.44 11.82 18.96
C SER A 200 -12.59 12.58 19.61
N GLU A 201 -13.00 13.71 19.04
CA GLU A 201 -14.17 14.45 19.55
C GLU A 201 -15.47 13.70 19.27
N GLN A 202 -15.47 12.86 18.22
CA GLN A 202 -16.59 12.02 17.82
C GLN A 202 -16.26 10.53 17.93
N LEU A 203 -16.37 9.99 19.14
CA LEU A 203 -16.12 8.57 19.40
C LEU A 203 -17.11 7.65 18.71
N VAL A 204 -18.39 8.02 18.63
CA VAL A 204 -19.44 7.16 18.05
C VAL A 204 -19.67 7.56 16.58
N PRO A 205 -19.51 6.61 15.64
CA PRO A 205 -19.66 6.90 14.23
C PRO A 205 -21.13 7.21 13.90
N SER A 206 -21.32 8.20 13.03
CA SER A 206 -22.65 8.51 12.50
C SER A 206 -23.24 7.34 11.70
N GLN A 207 -24.57 7.27 11.56
CA GLN A 207 -25.20 6.22 10.74
C GLN A 207 -24.71 6.25 9.28
N GLN A 208 -24.36 7.44 8.78
CA GLN A 208 -23.80 7.65 7.43
C GLN A 208 -22.40 7.03 7.29
N ALA A 209 -21.63 6.94 8.37
CA ALA A 209 -20.30 6.35 8.36
C ALA A 209 -20.30 4.81 8.38
N ILE A 210 -21.39 4.16 8.78
CA ILE A 210 -21.50 2.68 8.87
C ILE A 210 -21.12 1.97 7.56
N PRO A 211 -21.71 2.28 6.39
CA PRO A 211 -21.33 1.62 5.13
C PRO A 211 -19.87 1.87 4.73
N LEU A 212 -19.33 3.05 5.07
CA LEU A 212 -17.94 3.42 4.79
C LEU A 212 -16.97 2.60 5.67
N ILE A 213 -17.30 2.44 6.95
CA ILE A 213 -16.58 1.57 7.89
C ILE A 213 -16.68 0.11 7.44
N ALA A 214 -17.83 -0.35 6.94
CA ALA A 214 -18.01 -1.71 6.46
C ALA A 214 -17.08 -2.04 5.29
N TYR A 215 -17.00 -1.14 4.29
CA TYR A 215 -16.05 -1.28 3.19
C TYR A 215 -14.60 -1.26 3.68
N ALA A 216 -14.25 -0.25 4.49
CA ALA A 216 -12.89 -0.08 4.99
C ALA A 216 -12.44 -1.26 5.87
N GLY A 217 -13.33 -1.80 6.70
CA GLY A 217 -13.05 -2.94 7.56
C GLY A 217 -12.97 -4.26 6.81
N LEU A 218 -14.01 -4.61 6.05
CA LEU A 218 -14.10 -5.92 5.39
C LEU A 218 -13.20 -6.01 4.15
N ALA A 219 -13.32 -5.07 3.22
CA ALA A 219 -12.56 -5.11 1.99
C ALA A 219 -11.13 -4.62 2.24
N ALA A 220 -10.97 -3.39 2.75
CA ALA A 220 -9.66 -2.75 2.82
C ALA A 220 -8.78 -3.21 4.00
N SER A 221 -9.36 -3.80 5.06
CA SER A 221 -8.62 -4.22 6.26
C SER A 221 -8.56 -5.76 6.47
N ILE A 222 -9.41 -6.54 5.82
CA ILE A 222 -9.31 -8.02 5.83
C ILE A 222 -8.80 -8.54 4.48
N ALA A 223 -9.61 -8.38 3.42
CA ALA A 223 -9.34 -9.01 2.14
C ALA A 223 -8.06 -8.48 1.48
N ALA A 224 -7.92 -7.15 1.42
CA ALA A 224 -6.76 -6.51 0.81
C ALA A 224 -5.44 -6.82 1.53
N PRO A 225 -5.31 -6.71 2.87
CA PRO A 225 -4.09 -7.08 3.57
C PRO A 225 -3.75 -8.57 3.46
N TRP A 226 -4.75 -9.46 3.46
CA TRP A 226 -4.50 -10.89 3.25
C TRP A 226 -3.91 -11.17 1.86
N MET A 227 -4.51 -10.59 0.82
CA MET A 227 -3.99 -10.69 -0.55
C MET A 227 -2.60 -10.06 -0.67
N TRP A 228 -2.36 -8.94 0.02
CA TRP A 228 -1.08 -8.23 0.01
C TRP A 228 0.03 -9.01 0.68
N VAL A 229 -0.19 -9.53 1.89
CA VAL A 229 0.77 -10.38 2.61
C VAL A 229 1.10 -11.61 1.75
N LYS A 230 0.08 -12.21 1.13
CA LYS A 230 0.26 -13.35 0.21
C LYS A 230 1.04 -12.97 -1.04
N ALA A 231 0.78 -11.80 -1.63
CA ALA A 231 1.51 -11.30 -2.79
C ALA A 231 2.99 -11.08 -2.45
N ILE A 232 3.30 -10.41 -1.33
CA ILE A 232 4.68 -10.18 -0.88
C ILE A 232 5.41 -11.51 -0.64
N ASP A 233 4.72 -12.50 -0.09
CA ASP A 233 5.30 -13.83 0.08
C ASP A 233 5.60 -14.52 -1.25
N LEU A 234 4.73 -14.39 -2.26
CA LEU A 234 4.91 -15.07 -3.55
C LEU A 234 5.86 -14.36 -4.52
N ILE A 235 5.75 -13.04 -4.70
CA ILE A 235 6.50 -12.28 -5.73
C ILE A 235 7.54 -11.31 -5.15
N GLY A 236 7.51 -11.06 -3.84
CA GLY A 236 8.44 -10.17 -3.15
C GLY A 236 7.88 -8.77 -2.88
N ALA A 237 8.62 -8.01 -2.08
CA ALA A 237 8.22 -6.68 -1.61
C ALA A 237 8.21 -5.64 -2.73
N ASP A 238 9.28 -5.57 -3.51
CA ASP A 238 9.47 -4.64 -4.62
C ASP A 238 8.46 -4.88 -5.75
N SER A 239 8.30 -6.13 -6.16
CA SER A 239 7.35 -6.53 -7.22
C SER A 239 5.89 -6.28 -6.81
N SER A 240 5.52 -6.57 -5.56
CA SER A 240 4.18 -6.24 -5.04
C SER A 240 3.95 -4.73 -4.96
N ALA A 241 4.91 -3.98 -4.40
CA ALA A 241 4.79 -2.53 -4.22
C ALA A 241 4.51 -1.80 -5.54
N MET A 242 5.10 -2.24 -6.66
CA MET A 242 4.84 -1.66 -7.99
C MET A 242 3.36 -1.57 -8.37
N PHE A 243 2.52 -2.49 -7.89
CA PHE A 243 1.08 -2.43 -8.16
C PHE A 243 0.42 -1.21 -7.51
N MET A 244 0.98 -0.63 -6.44
CA MET A 244 0.42 0.57 -5.81
C MET A 244 0.34 1.75 -6.77
N ASN A 245 1.21 1.80 -7.80
CA ASN A 245 1.14 2.83 -8.83
C ASN A 245 -0.12 2.73 -9.68
N LEU A 246 -0.82 1.60 -9.67
CA LEU A 246 -2.13 1.44 -10.32
C LEU A 246 -3.28 2.05 -9.50
N MET A 247 -3.08 2.37 -8.21
CA MET A 247 -4.16 2.90 -7.37
C MET A 247 -4.77 4.20 -7.93
N PRO A 248 -3.98 5.20 -8.40
CA PRO A 248 -4.56 6.40 -8.98
C PRO A 248 -5.30 6.14 -10.30
N VAL A 249 -4.83 5.17 -11.11
CA VAL A 249 -5.50 4.74 -12.34
C VAL A 249 -6.85 4.11 -12.03
N VAL A 250 -6.91 3.23 -11.02
CA VAL A 250 -8.17 2.65 -10.52
C VAL A 250 -9.09 3.75 -10.00
N ALA A 251 -8.59 4.68 -9.19
CA ALA A 251 -9.40 5.74 -8.60
C ALA A 251 -10.05 6.63 -9.67
N ILE A 252 -9.30 7.03 -10.70
CA ILE A 252 -9.83 7.80 -11.84
C ILE A 252 -10.84 6.97 -12.65
N THR A 253 -10.58 5.68 -12.84
CA THR A 253 -11.51 4.79 -13.55
C THR A 253 -12.84 4.66 -12.79
N LEU A 254 -12.78 4.53 -11.46
CA LEU A 254 -13.96 4.48 -10.60
C LEU A 254 -14.69 5.83 -10.56
N ALA A 255 -13.97 6.94 -10.51
CA ALA A 255 -14.57 8.28 -10.55
C ALA A 255 -15.30 8.53 -11.89
N ALA A 256 -14.68 8.16 -13.02
CA ALA A 256 -15.30 8.26 -14.33
C ALA A 256 -16.56 7.39 -14.46
N THR A 257 -16.51 6.14 -13.98
CA THR A 257 -17.62 5.18 -14.16
C THR A 257 -18.75 5.34 -13.15
N MET A 258 -18.44 5.72 -11.91
CA MET A 258 -19.44 5.83 -10.83
C MET A 258 -19.93 7.26 -10.61
N LEU A 259 -19.07 8.27 -10.84
CA LEU A 259 -19.41 9.69 -10.61
C LEU A 259 -19.67 10.45 -11.91
N GLY A 260 -19.45 9.83 -13.08
CA GLY A 260 -19.62 10.46 -14.38
C GLY A 260 -18.56 11.52 -14.70
N GLU A 261 -17.40 11.47 -14.04
CA GLU A 261 -16.31 12.42 -14.30
C GLU A 261 -15.75 12.24 -15.72
N ALA A 262 -15.44 13.36 -16.38
CA ALA A 262 -14.92 13.35 -17.74
C ALA A 262 -13.51 12.74 -17.78
N VAL A 263 -13.31 11.76 -18.68
CA VAL A 263 -12.00 11.19 -18.96
C VAL A 263 -11.33 12.00 -20.06
N HIS A 264 -10.18 12.59 -19.75
CA HIS A 264 -9.38 13.35 -20.70
C HIS A 264 -8.22 12.51 -21.27
N SER A 265 -7.60 12.99 -22.35
CA SER A 265 -6.47 12.33 -23.02
C SER A 265 -5.29 12.05 -22.09
N TYR A 266 -5.01 12.97 -21.16
CA TYR A 266 -3.94 12.82 -20.18
C TYR A 266 -4.20 11.66 -19.18
N HIS A 267 -5.46 11.34 -18.88
CA HIS A 267 -5.82 10.15 -18.09
C HIS A 267 -5.45 8.86 -18.83
N LEU A 268 -5.74 8.79 -20.13
CA LEU A 268 -5.46 7.62 -20.95
C LEU A 268 -3.96 7.42 -21.18
N MET A 269 -3.27 8.48 -21.60
CA MET A 269 -1.82 8.44 -21.87
C MET A 269 -1.02 8.18 -20.59
N GLY A 270 -1.33 8.90 -19.51
CA GLY A 270 -0.70 8.69 -18.22
C GLY A 270 -0.97 7.29 -17.68
N GLY A 271 -2.22 6.83 -17.71
CA GLY A 271 -2.59 5.47 -17.30
C GLY A 271 -1.87 4.37 -18.09
N LEU A 272 -1.72 4.53 -19.41
CA LEU A 272 -0.96 3.61 -20.25
C LEU A 272 0.52 3.55 -19.86
N LEU A 273 1.14 4.70 -19.57
CA LEU A 273 2.51 4.74 -19.06
C LEU A 273 2.63 4.03 -17.71
N VAL A 274 1.69 4.26 -16.79
CA VAL A 274 1.66 3.56 -15.50
C VAL A 274 1.58 2.06 -15.68
N VAL A 275 0.61 1.57 -16.46
CA VAL A 275 0.44 0.14 -16.71
C VAL A 275 1.68 -0.46 -17.37
N SER A 276 2.25 0.23 -18.36
CA SER A 276 3.47 -0.21 -19.05
C SER A 276 4.67 -0.29 -18.12
N GLY A 277 4.85 0.71 -17.25
CA GLY A 277 5.91 0.72 -16.24
C GLY A 277 5.76 -0.41 -15.22
N VAL A 278 4.55 -0.64 -14.74
CA VAL A 278 4.25 -1.77 -13.84
C VAL A 278 4.54 -3.09 -14.54
N VAL A 279 4.06 -3.32 -15.77
CA VAL A 279 4.32 -4.55 -16.53
C VAL A 279 5.82 -4.76 -16.76
N LEU A 280 6.55 -3.72 -17.17
CA LEU A 280 7.99 -3.77 -17.39
C LEU A 280 8.74 -4.16 -16.11
N SER A 281 8.32 -3.63 -14.96
CA SER A 281 8.92 -3.93 -13.66
C SER A 281 8.79 -5.41 -13.23
N GLN A 282 7.80 -6.12 -13.79
CA GLN A 282 7.56 -7.55 -13.53
C GLN A 282 8.40 -8.48 -14.42
N LEU A 283 8.96 -7.96 -15.51
CA LEU A 283 9.81 -8.75 -16.40
C LEU A 283 11.12 -9.08 -15.69
N LYS A 284 11.50 -10.36 -15.71
CA LYS A 284 12.80 -10.79 -15.16
C LYS A 284 13.89 -10.46 -16.17
N TRP A 285 14.83 -9.60 -15.78
CA TRP A 285 16.05 -9.39 -16.56
C TRP A 285 16.85 -10.70 -16.56
N LYS A 286 16.83 -11.45 -17.66
CA LYS A 286 17.79 -12.53 -17.89
C LYS A 286 19.14 -11.86 -18.06
N ARG A 287 19.96 -11.85 -17.00
CA ARG A 287 21.40 -11.64 -17.17
C ARG A 287 21.85 -12.72 -18.14
N LEU A 288 22.20 -12.34 -19.37
CA LEU A 288 23.02 -13.17 -20.24
C LEU A 288 24.26 -13.49 -19.40
N SER A 289 24.29 -14.71 -18.86
CA SER A 289 25.40 -15.19 -18.07
C SER A 289 26.62 -15.07 -18.96
N ARG A 290 27.58 -14.26 -18.51
CA ARG A 290 28.92 -14.11 -19.09
C ARG A 290 29.73 -15.40 -18.86
N LYS A 291 29.13 -16.58 -19.06
CA LYS A 291 29.75 -17.91 -19.06
C LYS A 291 30.06 -18.42 -20.47
N SER A 292 29.68 -17.68 -21.52
CA SER A 292 29.95 -18.07 -22.92
C SER A 292 31.30 -17.57 -23.47
N LEU A 293 32.02 -16.72 -22.75
CA LEU A 293 33.29 -16.13 -23.24
C LEU A 293 34.54 -16.81 -22.67
N GLU A 294 34.42 -17.70 -21.68
CA GLU A 294 35.57 -18.49 -21.19
C GLU A 294 35.79 -19.78 -21.99
N ASN A 295 34.77 -20.31 -22.68
CA ASN A 295 34.90 -21.53 -23.49
C ASN A 295 35.44 -21.30 -24.91
N VAL A 296 35.69 -20.05 -25.34
CA VAL A 296 36.25 -19.75 -26.66
C VAL A 296 37.78 -19.62 -26.63
N ASN A 297 38.39 -19.47 -25.44
CA ASN A 297 39.85 -19.44 -25.28
C ASN A 297 40.46 -20.81 -24.92
N GLN A 298 39.71 -21.90 -25.10
CA GLN A 298 40.19 -23.28 -24.88
C GLN A 298 40.02 -24.20 -26.11
N VAL A 299 39.82 -23.63 -27.31
CA VAL A 299 39.81 -24.40 -28.56
C VAL A 299 40.99 -23.98 -29.42
#